data_AF-A0A2M8AIU1-F1
#
_entry.id   AF-A0A2M8AIU1-F1
#
_cell.length_a   1.000
_cell.length_b   1.000
_cell.length_c   1.000
_cell.angle_alpha   90.00
_cell.angle_beta   90.00
_cell.angle_gamma   90.00
#
_symmetry.space_group_name_H-M   'P 1'
#
loop_
_entity.id
_entity.type
_entity.pdbx_description
1 polymer ?
#
loop_
_entity_poly.entity_id
_entity_poly.type
_entity_poly.pdbx_seq_one_letter_code
_entity_poly.pdbx_strand_id
1 'polypeptide(L)'
;KIPRLYGLRDILSLTLGAQIFTWPIMAYNFSQISLIAPLANVLVIWLIPFLTVAIIVALPLSFLLPGLASLFFLPSLISANYIFGVVKILSRVPYAYWEIGYWPWGVLAVYYLGVIFIIIKLQRSKLLDNRMGDKI
;
A
#
# COMPACT_ATOMS: atom_id res chain seq x y z
N LYS A 1 14.35 -16.56 25.53
CA LYS A 1 14.89 -15.94 24.29
C LYS A 1 13.79 -15.08 23.68
N ILE A 2 13.83 -13.77 23.92
CA ILE A 2 12.80 -12.83 23.45
C ILE A 2 12.97 -12.67 21.92
N PRO A 3 11.95 -12.93 21.09
CA PRO A 3 12.07 -12.82 19.64
C PRO A 3 12.30 -11.35 19.30
N ARG A 4 13.47 -11.06 18.74
CA ARG A 4 13.97 -9.71 18.53
C ARG A 4 13.12 -8.98 17.49
N LEU A 5 12.90 -7.69 17.71
CA LEU A 5 12.16 -6.69 16.89
C LEU A 5 12.61 -6.55 15.41
N TYR A 6 13.45 -7.44 14.88
CA TYR A 6 13.95 -7.40 13.50
C TYR A 6 12.81 -7.52 12.47
N GLY A 7 11.82 -8.38 12.72
CA GLY A 7 10.70 -8.55 11.79
C GLY A 7 9.88 -7.29 11.58
N LEU A 8 9.68 -6.46 12.62
CA LEU A 8 8.91 -5.22 12.49
C LEU A 8 9.67 -4.19 11.64
N ARG A 9 10.99 -4.09 11.80
CA ARG A 9 11.82 -3.20 10.99
C ARG A 9 11.83 -3.61 9.52
N ASP A 10 11.86 -4.91 9.25
CA ASP A 10 11.83 -5.43 7.87
C ASP A 10 10.46 -5.16 7.22
N ILE A 11 9.36 -5.39 7.95
CA ILE A 11 8.00 -5.07 7.49
C ILE A 11 7.85 -3.57 7.22
N LEU A 12 8.27 -2.71 8.15
CA LEU A 12 8.22 -1.26 7.97
C LEU A 12 9.05 -0.81 6.77
N SER A 13 10.26 -1.36 6.59
CA SER A 13 11.13 -1.02 5.47
C SER A 13 10.52 -1.46 4.14
N LEU A 14 9.90 -2.64 4.10
CA LEU A 14 9.19 -3.16 2.93
C LEU A 14 7.99 -2.27 2.57
N THR A 15 7.15 -1.92 3.56
CA THR A 15 5.97 -1.07 3.37
C THR A 15 6.37 0.32 2.91
N LEU A 16 7.37 0.95 3.53
CA LEU A 16 7.87 2.26 3.13
C LEU A 16 8.48 2.22 1.72
N GLY A 17 9.23 1.16 1.38
CA GLY A 17 9.75 0.96 0.04
C GLY A 17 8.64 0.88 -1.01
N ALA A 18 7.60 0.09 -0.75
CA ALA A 18 6.43 0.00 -1.60
C ALA A 18 5.66 1.34 -1.71
N GLN A 19 5.58 2.10 -0.61
CA GLN A 19 4.96 3.42 -0.59
C GLN A 19 5.70 4.41 -1.48
N ILE A 20 7.03 4.47 -1.37
CA ILE A 20 7.88 5.34 -2.21
C ILE A 20 7.72 4.98 -3.68
N PHE A 21 7.62 3.69 -4.01
CA PHE A 21 7.40 3.23 -5.38
C PHE A 21 6.01 3.57 -5.93
N THR A 22 4.99 3.61 -5.06
CA THR A 22 3.60 3.86 -5.48
C THR A 22 3.23 5.35 -5.48
N TRP A 23 3.91 6.18 -4.68
CA TRP A 23 3.67 7.63 -4.63
C TRP A 23 3.66 8.36 -5.98
N PRO A 24 4.61 8.13 -6.91
CA PRO A 24 4.60 8.82 -8.20
C PRO A 24 3.39 8.46 -9.06
N ILE A 25 2.99 7.18 -9.05
CA ILE A 25 1.79 6.71 -9.76
C ILE A 25 0.54 7.33 -9.13
N MET A 26 0.48 7.38 -7.79
CA MET A 26 -0.62 8.01 -7.06
C MET A 26 -0.71 9.50 -7.36
N ALA A 27 0.41 10.22 -7.34
CA ALA A 27 0.50 11.63 -7.69
C ALA A 27 0.06 11.88 -9.13
N TYR A 28 0.47 11.03 -10.07
CA TYR A 28 0.08 11.15 -11.48
C TYR A 28 -1.42 10.92 -11.70
N ASN A 29 -1.99 9.85 -11.11
CA ASN A 29 -3.39 9.48 -11.37
C ASN A 29 -4.39 10.31 -10.56
N PHE A 30 -4.03 10.68 -9.33
CA PHE A 30 -4.95 11.31 -8.40
C PHE A 30 -4.60 12.76 -8.07
N SER A 31 -3.48 13.29 -8.58
CA SER A 31 -2.97 14.65 -8.26
C SER A 31 -2.89 14.92 -6.75
N GLN A 32 -2.72 13.85 -5.95
CA GLN A 32 -2.65 13.92 -4.51
C GLN A 32 -1.70 12.85 -3.97
N ILE A 33 -0.97 13.20 -2.91
CA ILE A 33 -0.18 12.24 -2.14
C ILE A 33 -0.76 12.16 -0.74
N SER A 34 -1.23 10.97 -0.36
CA SER A 34 -1.73 10.74 0.99
C SER A 34 -0.59 10.33 1.93
N LEU A 35 -0.35 11.15 2.96
CA LEU A 35 0.59 10.83 4.04
C LEU A 35 -0.02 9.86 5.06
N ILE A 36 -1.35 9.83 5.15
CA ILE A 36 -2.08 8.90 6.04
C ILE A 36 -2.17 7.48 5.46
N ALA A 37 -1.86 7.30 4.18
CA ALA A 37 -1.98 6.03 3.47
C ALA A 37 -1.23 4.84 4.11
N PRO A 38 0.00 4.95 4.65
CA PRO A 38 0.65 3.83 5.34
C PRO A 38 -0.17 3.36 6.54
N LEU A 39 -0.69 4.30 7.33
CA LEU A 39 -1.50 4.00 8.52
C LEU A 39 -2.85 3.40 8.14
N ALA A 40 -3.51 3.96 7.12
CA ALA A 40 -4.74 3.40 6.57
C ALA A 40 -4.53 1.96 6.07
N ASN A 41 -3.42 1.71 5.38
CA ASN A 41 -3.11 0.38 4.85
C ASN A 41 -2.93 -0.65 5.98
N VAL A 42 -2.19 -0.33 7.05
CA VAL A 42 -2.05 -1.24 8.20
C VAL A 42 -3.40 -1.58 8.83
N LEU A 43 -4.30 -0.61 8.96
CA LEU A 43 -5.61 -0.79 9.58
C LEU A 43 -6.62 -1.51 8.68
N VAL A 44 -6.45 -1.47 7.36
CA VAL A 44 -7.44 -1.97 6.39
C VAL A 44 -6.99 -3.26 5.72
N ILE A 45 -5.70 -3.45 5.46
CA ILE A 45 -5.19 -4.49 4.55
C ILE A 45 -5.56 -5.92 4.98
N TRP A 46 -5.65 -6.20 6.27
CA TRP A 46 -6.00 -7.52 6.80
C TRP A 46 -7.47 -7.89 6.50
N LEU A 47 -8.33 -6.89 6.29
CA LEU A 47 -9.76 -7.09 6.01
C LEU A 47 -10.04 -7.19 4.52
N ILE A 48 -9.14 -6.70 3.66
CA ILE A 48 -9.31 -6.71 2.20
C ILE A 48 -9.53 -8.13 1.65
N PRO A 49 -8.73 -9.16 1.98
CA PRO A 49 -8.96 -10.51 1.48
C PRO A 49 -10.33 -11.07 1.87
N PHE A 50 -10.77 -10.79 3.10
CA PHE A 50 -12.08 -11.23 3.59
C PHE A 50 -13.22 -10.56 2.82
N LEU A 51 -13.12 -9.24 2.59
CA LEU A 51 -14.07 -8.51 1.76
C LEU A 51 -14.12 -9.07 0.33
N THR A 52 -12.96 -9.35 -0.27
CA THR A 52 -12.88 -9.90 -1.63
C THR A 52 -13.54 -11.26 -1.72
N VAL A 53 -13.26 -12.18 -0.80
CA VAL A 53 -13.90 -13.50 -0.78
C VAL A 53 -15.41 -13.37 -0.56
N ALA A 54 -15.84 -12.52 0.38
CA ALA A 54 -17.26 -12.29 0.65
C ALA A 54 -18.00 -11.79 -0.60
N ILE A 55 -17.43 -10.85 -1.35
CA ILE A 55 -18.03 -10.34 -2.60
C ILE A 55 -18.04 -11.42 -3.69
N ILE A 56 -16.92 -12.13 -3.89
CA ILE A 56 -16.80 -13.19 -4.90
C ILE A 56 -17.84 -14.29 -4.67
N VAL A 57 -18.10 -14.65 -3.42
CA VAL A 57 -19.12 -15.67 -3.06
C VAL A 57 -20.52 -15.08 -3.13
N ALA A 58 -20.74 -13.85 -2.68
CA ALA A 58 -22.05 -13.23 -2.66
C ALA A 58 -22.62 -12.97 -4.06
N LEU A 59 -21.78 -12.61 -5.03
CA LEU A 59 -22.18 -12.31 -6.40
C LEU A 59 -22.95 -13.47 -7.09
N PRO A 60 -22.40 -14.69 -7.22
CA PRO A 60 -23.10 -15.81 -7.83
C PRO A 60 -24.32 -16.25 -7.01
N LEU A 61 -24.23 -16.24 -5.67
CA LEU A 61 -25.35 -16.61 -4.81
C LEU A 61 -26.53 -15.63 -4.96
N SER A 62 -26.25 -14.34 -5.08
CA SER A 62 -27.25 -13.31 -5.34
C SER A 62 -27.88 -13.45 -6.73
N PHE A 63 -27.15 -13.94 -7.72
CA PHE A 63 -27.70 -14.19 -9.05
C PHE A 63 -28.67 -15.39 -9.05
N LEU A 64 -28.32 -16.46 -8.33
CA LEU A 64 -29.15 -17.65 -8.21
C LEU A 64 -30.39 -17.44 -7.33
N LEU A 65 -30.27 -16.63 -6.28
CA LEU A 65 -31.32 -16.39 -5.29
C LEU A 65 -31.46 -14.88 -5.00
N PRO A 66 -32.12 -14.11 -5.90
CA PRO A 66 -32.22 -12.66 -5.77
C PRO A 66 -32.92 -12.20 -4.49
N GLY A 67 -33.89 -12.98 -4.00
CA GLY A 67 -34.63 -12.67 -2.77
C GLY A 67 -33.75 -12.69 -1.49
N LEU A 68 -32.62 -13.41 -1.50
CA LEU A 68 -31.69 -13.48 -0.38
C LEU A 68 -30.39 -12.70 -0.63
N ALA A 69 -30.31 -11.94 -1.72
CA ALA A 69 -29.12 -11.15 -2.09
C ALA A 69 -28.60 -10.30 -0.92
N SER A 70 -29.49 -9.58 -0.24
CA SER A 70 -29.14 -8.72 0.92
C SER A 70 -28.42 -9.49 2.02
N LEU A 71 -28.81 -10.75 2.27
CA LEU A 71 -28.18 -11.60 3.28
C LEU A 71 -26.78 -12.05 2.86
N PHE A 72 -26.57 -12.35 1.58
CA PHE A 72 -25.25 -12.75 1.08
C PHE A 72 -24.25 -11.59 1.05
N PHE A 73 -24.73 -10.36 0.82
CA PHE A 73 -23.89 -9.16 0.87
C PHE A 73 -23.68 -8.60 2.29
N LEU A 74 -24.30 -9.17 3.31
CA LEU A 74 -24.19 -8.70 4.69
C LEU A 74 -22.74 -8.72 5.21
N PRO A 75 -21.95 -9.79 5.02
CA PRO A 75 -20.55 -9.82 5.45
C PRO A 75 -19.67 -8.80 4.71
N SER A 76 -19.92 -8.58 3.42
CA SER A 76 -19.18 -7.58 2.63
C SER A 76 -19.57 -6.16 3.02
N LEU A 77 -20.84 -5.91 3.35
CA LEU A 77 -21.32 -4.64 3.91
C LEU A 77 -20.63 -4.28 5.23
N ILE A 78 -20.56 -5.22 6.17
CA ILE A 78 -19.89 -5.00 7.47
C ILE A 78 -18.42 -4.63 7.24
N SER A 79 -17.74 -5.40 6.39
CA SER A 79 -16.32 -5.21 6.10
C SER A 79 -16.06 -3.89 5.40
N ALA A 80 -16.86 -3.55 4.39
CA ALA A 80 -16.77 -2.27 3.67
C ALA A 80 -17.05 -1.09 4.59
N ASN A 81 -18.08 -1.16 5.45
CA ASN A 81 -18.40 -0.11 6.41
C ASN A 81 -17.26 0.15 7.40
N TYR A 82 -16.57 -0.91 7.86
CA TYR A 82 -15.37 -0.74 8.68
C TYR A 82 -14.28 0.03 7.93
N ILE A 83 -13.98 -0.37 6.69
CA ILE A 83 -12.94 0.27 5.87
C ILE A 83 -13.27 1.74 5.64
N PHE A 84 -14.49 2.05 5.21
CA PHE A 84 -14.92 3.43 5.01
C PHE A 84 -14.95 4.23 6.31
N GLY A 85 -15.31 3.61 7.43
CA GLY A 85 -15.24 4.23 8.75
C GLY A 85 -13.82 4.64 9.12
N VAL A 86 -12.86 3.72 8.97
CA VAL A 86 -11.43 3.98 9.21
C VAL A 86 -10.93 5.11 8.31
N VAL A 87 -11.21 5.03 7.00
CA VAL A 87 -10.79 6.06 6.03
C VAL A 87 -11.40 7.41 6.35
N LYS A 88 -12.67 7.48 6.74
CA LYS A 88 -13.37 8.73 7.10
C LYS A 88 -12.80 9.38 8.36
N ILE A 89 -12.34 8.58 9.32
CA ILE A 89 -11.68 9.10 10.52
C ILE A 89 -10.29 9.65 10.15
N LEU A 90 -9.53 8.90 9.36
CA LEU A 90 -8.17 9.26 8.95
C LEU A 90 -8.13 10.47 8.01
N SER A 91 -9.14 10.63 7.14
CA SER A 91 -9.20 11.77 6.20
C SER A 91 -9.49 13.11 6.87
N ARG A 92 -9.99 13.11 8.11
CA ARG A 92 -10.21 14.33 8.91
C ARG A 92 -8.93 14.89 9.52
N VAL A 93 -7.82 14.14 9.46
CA VAL A 93 -6.53 14.61 9.98
C VAL A 93 -6.01 15.72 9.06
N PRO A 94 -5.62 16.90 9.59
CA PRO A 94 -5.03 17.95 8.77
C PRO A 94 -3.76 17.43 8.10
N TYR A 95 -3.57 17.74 6.81
CA TYR A 95 -2.50 17.18 5.96
C TYR A 95 -2.60 15.67 5.66
N ALA A 96 -3.78 15.07 5.79
CA ALA A 96 -3.99 13.67 5.37
C ALA A 96 -3.61 13.41 3.90
N TYR A 97 -3.74 14.45 3.07
CA TYR A 97 -3.30 14.46 1.69
C TYR A 97 -2.69 15.82 1.33
N TRP A 98 -1.74 15.79 0.41
CA TRP A 98 -1.17 16.97 -0.24
C TRP A 98 -1.62 16.97 -1.70
N GLU A 99 -2.37 17.99 -2.12
CA GLU A 99 -2.68 18.22 -3.53
C GLU A 99 -1.43 18.72 -4.25
N ILE A 100 -0.87 17.85 -5.06
CA ILE A 100 0.28 18.15 -5.89
C ILE A 100 -0.30 18.12 -7.28
N GLY A 101 -0.47 19.29 -7.89
CA GLY A 101 -1.14 19.45 -9.18
C GLY A 101 -0.54 18.57 -10.29
N TYR A 102 -1.05 18.72 -11.51
CA TYR A 102 -0.72 17.82 -12.63
C TYR A 102 0.77 17.54 -12.79
N TRP A 103 1.15 16.25 -12.71
CA TRP A 103 2.50 15.78 -12.98
C TRP A 103 2.62 15.29 -14.42
N PRO A 104 3.49 15.88 -15.26
CA PRO A 104 3.75 15.36 -16.59
C PRO A 104 4.50 14.02 -16.50
N TRP A 105 4.27 13.16 -17.51
CA TRP A 105 4.90 11.83 -17.61
C TRP A 105 6.45 11.89 -17.56
N GLY A 106 7.06 13.00 -18.01
CA GLY A 106 8.51 13.21 -17.93
C GLY A 106 9.05 13.27 -16.50
N VAL A 107 8.29 13.84 -15.55
CA VAL A 107 8.67 13.87 -14.13
C VAL A 107 8.64 12.46 -13.55
N LEU A 108 7.64 11.65 -13.95
CA LEU A 108 7.54 10.26 -13.57
C LEU A 108 8.76 9.45 -14.05
N ALA A 109 9.16 9.64 -15.31
CA ALA A 109 10.32 8.97 -15.89
C ALA A 109 11.64 9.35 -15.17
N VAL A 110 11.85 10.64 -14.91
CA VAL A 110 13.04 11.13 -14.18
C VAL A 110 13.07 10.56 -12.75
N TYR A 111 11.92 10.51 -12.07
CA TYR A 111 11.82 9.94 -10.74
C TYR A 111 12.25 8.46 -10.72
N TYR A 112 11.66 7.64 -11.59
CA TYR A 112 12.00 6.21 -11.65
C TYR A 112 13.47 5.97 -12.05
N LEU A 113 14.00 6.75 -12.99
CA LEU A 113 15.42 6.67 -13.37
C LEU A 113 16.34 7.02 -12.19
N GLY A 114 15.99 8.06 -11.42
CA GLY A 114 16.72 8.44 -10.21
C GLY A 114 16.71 7.34 -9.14
N VAL A 115 15.54 6.73 -8.88
CA VAL A 115 15.41 5.61 -7.94
C VAL A 115 16.25 4.40 -8.40
N ILE A 116 16.17 4.02 -9.67
CA ILE A 116 16.96 2.92 -10.23
C ILE A 116 18.46 3.20 -10.12
N PHE A 117 18.90 4.42 -10.44
CA PHE A 117 20.30 4.83 -10.34
C PHE A 117 20.82 4.72 -8.90
N ILE A 118 20.05 5.18 -7.92
CA ILE A 118 20.38 5.07 -6.49
C ILE A 118 20.50 3.60 -6.09
N ILE A 119 19.54 2.75 -6.49
CA ILE A 119 19.57 1.30 -6.19
C ILE A 119 20.83 0.66 -6.74
N ILE A 120 21.20 0.94 -8.00
CA ILE A 120 22.40 0.40 -8.64
C ILE A 120 23.67 0.85 -7.90
N LYS A 121 23.76 2.13 -7.51
CA LYS A 121 24.92 2.67 -6.78
C LYS A 121 25.07 2.01 -5.40
N LEU A 122 23.96 1.80 -4.69
CA LEU A 122 23.95 1.15 -3.38
C LEU A 122 24.31 -0.34 -3.48
N GLN A 123 23.85 -1.04 -4.52
CA GLN A 123 24.22 -2.44 -4.77
C GLN A 123 25.71 -2.57 -5.12
N ARG A 124 26.26 -1.67 -5.96
CA ARG A 124 27.70 -1.66 -6.28
C ARG A 124 28.56 -1.46 -5.04
N SER A 125 28.19 -0.53 -4.14
CA SER A 125 28.93 -0.27 -2.91
C SER A 125 29.01 -1.52 -2.02
N LYS A 126 27.88 -2.22 -1.80
CA LYS A 126 27.84 -3.45 -1.00
C LYS A 126 28.65 -4.60 -1.61
N LEU A 127 28.64 -4.73 -2.94
CA LEU A 127 29.40 -5.79 -3.64
C LEU A 127 30.92 -5.57 -3.54
N LEU A 128 31.37 -4.32 -3.48
CA LEU A 128 32.79 -3.98 -3.33
C LEU A 128 33.28 -4.23 -1.90
N ASP A 129 32.46 -3.89 -0.90
CA ASP A 129 32.78 -4.10 0.53
C ASP A 129 32.88 -5.60 0.87
N ASN A 130 31.94 -6.42 0.39
CA ASN A 130 31.95 -7.86 0.61
C ASN A 130 33.14 -8.58 -0.07
N ARG A 131 33.62 -8.06 -1.20
CA ARG A 131 34.81 -8.59 -1.91
C ARG A 131 36.14 -8.23 -1.25
N MET A 132 36.17 -7.19 -0.41
CA MET A 132 37.35 -6.80 0.35
C MET A 132 37.45 -7.58 1.67
N GLY A 133 36.32 -7.94 2.28
CA GLY A 133 36.26 -8.79 3.49
C GLY A 133 36.61 -10.26 3.25
N ASP A 134 36.42 -10.77 2.04
CA ASP A 134 36.76 -12.17 1.65
C ASP A 134 38.25 -12.35 1.29
N LYS A 135 39.02 -11.25 1.25
CA LYS A 135 40.45 -11.22 0.90
C LYS A 135 41.39 -11.01 2.10
N ILE A 136 40.86 -10.93 3.32
CA ILE A 136 41.61 -10.79 4.59
C ILE A 136 41.42 -12.06 5.40
#